data_AF-A0A2D7ZL08-F1
#
_entry.id   AF-A0A2D7ZL08-F1
#
_cell.length_a   1.000
_cell.length_b   1.000
_cell.length_c   1.000
_cell.angle_alpha   90.00
_cell.angle_beta   90.00
_cell.angle_gamma   90.00
#
_symmetry.space_group_name_H-M   'P 1'
#
loop_
_entity.id
_entity.type
_entity.pdbx_description
1 polymer ?
#
loop_
_entity_poly.entity_id
_entity_poly.type
_entity_poly.pdbx_seq_one_letter_code
_entity_poly.pdbx_strand_id
1 'polypeptide(L)'
;MPLLELIIFAALAAIVLYQLYSVLGRRVGRQPEDKPAAEGQPSPVRPVERVLEASEEAEGVALSGLAAVRARDPNFDLSHFLHGAKSAYQMIVNAFAAGERETLRNLLSDEVYSAFESAISAREAEGRTETVEFLHPPRADMEKAEVEGDAARVTVRFLAELRGRTKDERGEAVDDRRTAELWTFERNLKSRDPNWTLVHVDAAEA
;
A
#
# COMPACT_ATOMS: atom_id res chain seq x y z
N MET A 1 -18.78 18.35 20.92
CA MET A 1 -18.44 17.33 19.92
C MET A 1 -18.06 18.05 18.63
N PRO A 2 -16.77 18.21 18.33
CA PRO A 2 -16.35 18.82 17.07
C PRO A 2 -16.85 17.97 15.89
N LEU A 3 -17.42 18.63 14.88
CA LEU A 3 -17.97 18.02 13.66
C LEU A 3 -16.98 17.07 12.96
N LEU A 4 -15.68 17.29 13.16
CA LEU A 4 -14.59 16.53 12.57
C LEU A 4 -14.43 15.13 13.18
N GLU A 5 -14.64 14.96 14.49
CA GLU A 5 -14.66 13.64 15.14
C GLU A 5 -15.82 12.80 14.62
N LEU A 6 -17.00 13.41 14.41
CA LEU A 6 -18.16 12.72 13.85
C LEU A 6 -17.89 12.19 12.43
N ILE A 7 -17.18 12.96 11.60
CA ILE A 7 -16.82 12.56 10.24
C ILE A 7 -15.82 11.41 10.25
N ILE A 8 -14.82 11.45 11.14
CA ILE A 8 -13.82 10.38 11.27
C ILE A 8 -14.48 9.08 11.76
N PHE A 9 -15.33 9.15 12.80
CA PHE A 9 -16.06 7.98 13.27
C PHE A 9 -17.04 7.45 12.22
N ALA A 10 -17.68 8.32 11.44
CA ALA A 10 -18.55 7.90 10.34
C ALA A 10 -17.78 7.19 9.22
N ALA A 11 -16.58 7.67 8.87
CA ALA A 11 -15.72 7.04 7.87
C ALA A 11 -15.21 5.67 8.33
N LEU A 12 -14.70 5.58 9.58
CA LEU A 12 -14.27 4.32 10.18
C LEU A 12 -15.43 3.31 10.30
N ALA A 13 -16.59 3.77 10.77
CA ALA A 13 -17.77 2.92 10.87
C ALA A 13 -18.23 2.43 9.50
N ALA A 14 -18.18 3.26 8.45
CA ALA A 14 -18.53 2.86 7.09
C ALA A 14 -17.60 1.76 6.56
N ILE A 15 -16.29 1.87 6.81
CA ILE A 15 -15.30 0.85 6.43
C ILE A 15 -15.60 -0.47 7.15
N VAL A 16 -15.87 -0.42 8.45
CA VAL A 16 -16.19 -1.61 9.26
C VAL A 16 -17.51 -2.25 8.83
N LEU A 17 -18.56 -1.46 8.60
CA LEU A 17 -19.87 -1.94 8.12
C LEU A 17 -19.78 -2.57 6.74
N TYR A 18 -18.99 -1.98 5.83
CA TYR A 18 -18.73 -2.54 4.51
C TYR A 18 -17.98 -3.88 4.61
N GLN A 19 -16.96 -3.98 5.47
CA GLN A 19 -16.26 -5.23 5.75
C GLN A 19 -17.23 -6.33 6.22
N LEU A 20 -18.10 -6.01 7.19
CA LEU A 20 -19.11 -6.95 7.69
C LEU A 20 -20.11 -7.39 6.62
N TYR A 21 -20.55 -6.48 5.74
CA TYR A 21 -21.45 -6.81 4.64
C TYR A 21 -20.76 -7.69 3.57
N SER A 22 -19.47 -7.48 3.34
CA SER A 22 -18.67 -8.24 2.37
C SER A 22 -18.38 -9.68 2.83
N VAL A 23 -18.23 -9.89 4.14
CA VAL A 23 -17.93 -11.19 4.75
C VAL A 23 -19.18 -12.07 4.89
N LEU A 24 -20.37 -11.48 5.06
CA LEU A 24 -21.61 -12.24 5.22
C LEU A 24 -22.22 -12.73 3.89
N GLY A 25 -21.83 -12.12 2.77
CA GLY A 25 -22.45 -12.33 1.45
C GLY A 25 -21.85 -13.43 0.57
N ARG A 26 -20.74 -14.07 0.93
CA ARG A 26 -20.08 -15.06 0.07
C ARG A 26 -20.19 -16.47 0.63
N ARG A 27 -21.36 -17.08 0.42
CA ARG A 27 -21.48 -18.56 0.35
C ARG A 27 -21.22 -19.02 -1.09
N VAL A 28 -20.66 -20.24 -1.18
CA VAL A 28 -20.57 -21.15 -2.34
C VAL A 28 -19.47 -20.78 -3.35
N GLY A 29 -18.62 -21.67 -3.86
CA GLY A 29 -18.52 -23.12 -3.76
C GLY A 29 -17.43 -23.59 -4.75
N ARG A 30 -17.05 -24.85 -4.62
CA ARG A 30 -16.07 -25.62 -5.39
C ARG A 30 -15.94 -25.26 -6.89
N GLN A 31 -14.68 -25.16 -7.35
CA GLN A 31 -14.24 -25.49 -8.71
C GLN A 31 -14.58 -26.96 -9.03
N PRO A 32 -14.87 -27.34 -10.30
CA PRO A 32 -13.77 -27.63 -11.25
C PRO A 32 -14.04 -27.52 -12.78
N GLU A 33 -12.92 -27.60 -13.53
CA GLU A 33 -12.65 -28.27 -14.83
C GLU A 33 -13.06 -27.68 -16.22
N ASP A 34 -12.03 -27.11 -16.91
CA ASP A 34 -11.33 -27.51 -18.17
C ASP A 34 -12.03 -27.80 -19.54
N LYS A 35 -11.51 -27.11 -20.58
CA LYS A 35 -11.38 -27.41 -22.06
C LYS A 35 -12.56 -27.22 -23.06
N PRO A 36 -12.33 -27.15 -24.40
CA PRO A 36 -11.45 -26.24 -25.20
C PRO A 36 -12.10 -25.71 -26.53
N ALA A 37 -11.44 -24.71 -27.14
CA ALA A 37 -11.37 -24.25 -28.56
C ALA A 37 -12.50 -24.45 -29.60
N ALA A 38 -12.84 -23.36 -30.33
CA ALA A 38 -13.03 -23.35 -31.79
C ALA A 38 -12.79 -21.96 -32.40
N GLU A 39 -12.08 -21.95 -33.54
CA GLU A 39 -11.55 -20.82 -34.31
C GLU A 39 -12.56 -20.10 -35.20
N GLY A 40 -12.23 -18.84 -35.56
CA GLY A 40 -12.80 -18.08 -36.67
C GLY A 40 -11.96 -16.83 -36.98
N GLN A 41 -11.04 -16.96 -37.94
CA GLN A 41 -10.04 -15.99 -38.45
C GLN A 41 -10.69 -14.85 -39.31
N PRO A 42 -9.92 -13.98 -40.02
CA PRO A 42 -8.86 -13.04 -39.62
C PRO A 42 -9.09 -11.60 -40.16
N SER A 43 -8.32 -10.61 -39.68
CA SER A 43 -8.06 -9.36 -40.43
C SER A 43 -6.69 -8.78 -40.10
N PRO A 44 -6.04 -8.05 -41.04
CA PRO A 44 -4.59 -8.08 -41.16
C PRO A 44 -3.85 -6.98 -40.40
N VAL A 45 -2.66 -7.41 -39.97
CA VAL A 45 -1.47 -6.73 -39.44
C VAL A 45 -1.27 -5.27 -39.83
N ARG A 46 -0.97 -4.41 -38.85
CA ARG A 46 0.11 -3.40 -38.93
C ARG A 46 0.75 -3.18 -37.53
N PRO A 47 2.06 -2.91 -37.46
CA PRO A 47 2.85 -3.00 -36.23
C PRO A 47 2.60 -1.79 -35.34
N VAL A 48 2.33 -2.00 -34.04
CA VAL A 48 2.44 -0.92 -33.06
C VAL A 48 3.91 -0.78 -32.69
N GLU A 49 4.62 -0.03 -33.53
CA GLU A 49 5.94 0.48 -33.22
C GLU A 49 5.76 1.41 -32.01
N ARG A 50 6.31 0.98 -30.87
CA ARG A 50 6.36 1.76 -29.65
C ARG A 50 7.39 2.87 -29.86
N VAL A 51 6.97 3.92 -30.56
CA VAL A 51 7.77 5.14 -30.74
C VAL A 51 7.78 5.85 -29.41
N LEU A 52 8.96 5.83 -28.78
CA LEU A 52 9.37 6.82 -27.79
C LEU A 52 9.26 8.19 -28.48
N GLU A 53 8.15 8.89 -28.29
CA GLU A 53 8.06 10.30 -28.66
C GLU A 53 8.83 11.12 -27.61
N ALA A 54 10.15 11.16 -27.79
CA ALA A 54 10.93 12.32 -27.41
C ALA A 54 10.46 13.49 -28.30
N SER A 55 9.49 14.24 -27.78
CA SER A 55 9.11 15.54 -28.34
C SER A 55 10.05 16.59 -27.76
N GLU A 56 11.14 16.85 -28.47
CA GLU A 56 11.90 18.09 -28.34
C GLU A 56 11.23 19.11 -29.27
N GLU A 57 10.46 20.06 -28.70
CA GLU A 57 10.36 21.45 -29.15
C GLU A 57 9.46 22.30 -28.24
N ALA A 58 10.06 23.38 -27.70
CA ALA A 58 9.46 24.64 -27.22
C ALA A 58 8.61 24.66 -25.91
N GLU A 59 9.12 25.42 -24.93
CA GLU A 59 8.43 26.05 -23.78
C GLU A 59 7.49 25.18 -22.89
N GLY A 60 8.03 24.75 -21.74
CA GLY A 60 7.23 24.65 -20.52
C GLY A 60 6.46 23.36 -20.24
N VAL A 61 6.87 22.21 -20.78
CA VAL A 61 6.30 20.92 -20.34
C VAL A 61 6.82 20.62 -18.93
N ALA A 62 5.96 20.81 -17.92
CA ALA A 62 6.27 20.41 -16.56
C ALA A 62 6.49 18.89 -16.52
N LEU A 63 7.68 18.46 -16.11
CA LEU A 63 7.96 17.05 -15.87
C LEU A 63 6.99 16.53 -14.81
N SER A 64 6.40 15.36 -15.06
CA SER A 64 5.49 14.68 -14.14
C SER A 64 5.99 13.27 -13.83
N GLY A 65 5.37 12.63 -12.84
CA GLY A 65 5.67 11.24 -12.56
C GLY A 65 7.11 11.03 -12.09
N LEU A 66 7.65 9.90 -12.51
CA LEU A 66 9.01 9.49 -12.24
C LEU A 66 10.08 10.40 -12.89
N ALA A 67 9.74 11.06 -14.01
CA ALA A 67 10.64 12.01 -14.66
C ALA A 67 10.84 13.26 -13.80
N ALA A 68 9.79 13.73 -13.12
CA ALA A 68 9.88 14.85 -12.17
C ALA A 68 10.79 14.51 -10.98
N VAL A 69 10.66 13.29 -10.44
CA VAL A 69 11.50 12.80 -9.33
C VAL A 69 12.95 12.75 -9.77
N ARG A 70 13.26 12.14 -10.92
CA ARG A 70 14.64 12.02 -11.43
C ARG A 70 15.29 13.35 -11.79
N ALA A 71 14.51 14.33 -12.25
CA ALA A 71 15.03 15.66 -12.53
C ALA A 71 15.50 16.39 -11.27
N ARG A 72 14.94 16.07 -10.10
CA ARG A 72 15.33 16.64 -8.81
C ARG A 72 16.29 15.77 -8.01
N ASP A 73 16.21 14.45 -8.20
CA ASP A 73 17.16 13.47 -7.68
C ASP A 73 17.67 12.56 -8.80
N PRO A 74 18.79 12.94 -9.45
CA PRO A 74 19.40 12.14 -10.52
C PRO A 74 19.85 10.74 -10.08
N ASN A 75 20.02 10.52 -8.77
CA ASN A 75 20.42 9.23 -8.22
C ASN A 75 19.22 8.33 -7.88
N PHE A 76 17.99 8.80 -8.12
CA PHE A 76 16.79 8.01 -7.83
C PHE A 76 16.70 6.77 -8.73
N ASP A 77 16.81 5.60 -8.12
CA ASP A 77 16.57 4.31 -8.76
C ASP A 77 15.26 3.68 -8.28
N LEU A 78 14.36 3.43 -9.22
CA LEU A 78 13.02 2.90 -8.92
C LEU A 78 13.08 1.47 -8.37
N SER A 79 13.96 0.63 -8.92
CA SER A 79 14.06 -0.78 -8.53
C SER A 79 14.58 -0.92 -7.09
N HIS A 80 15.55 -0.08 -6.73
CA HIS A 80 16.09 0.03 -5.37
C HIS A 80 15.03 0.58 -4.41
N PHE A 81 14.33 1.65 -4.81
CA PHE A 81 13.23 2.20 -4.02
C PHE A 81 12.14 1.14 -3.76
N LEU A 82 11.67 0.41 -4.77
CA LEU A 82 10.64 -0.62 -4.60
C LEU A 82 11.11 -1.79 -3.72
N HIS A 83 12.39 -2.15 -3.76
CA HIS A 83 12.97 -3.11 -2.81
C HIS A 83 12.92 -2.58 -1.37
N GLY A 84 13.35 -1.34 -1.16
CA GLY A 84 13.26 -0.67 0.16
C GLY A 84 11.83 -0.58 0.66
N ALA A 85 10.89 -0.22 -0.22
CA ALA A 85 9.47 -0.11 0.09
C ALA A 85 8.87 -1.46 0.51
N LYS A 86 9.24 -2.58 -0.15
CA LYS A 86 8.84 -3.94 0.28
C LYS A 86 9.35 -4.27 1.68
N SER A 87 10.63 -3.99 1.94
CA SER A 87 11.22 -4.24 3.27
C SER A 87 10.54 -3.39 4.35
N ALA A 88 10.28 -2.11 4.06
CA ALA A 88 9.55 -1.21 4.96
C ALA A 88 8.11 -1.70 5.20
N TYR A 89 7.41 -2.14 4.15
CA TYR A 89 6.07 -2.71 4.25
C TYR A 89 6.03 -3.89 5.22
N GLN A 90 6.94 -4.87 5.05
CA GLN A 90 7.02 -6.02 5.94
C GLN A 90 7.34 -5.62 7.38
N MET A 91 8.30 -4.71 7.56
CA MET A 91 8.70 -4.21 8.88
C MET A 91 7.54 -3.51 9.60
N ILE A 92 6.83 -2.62 8.91
CA ILE A 92 5.71 -1.84 9.47
C ILE A 92 4.53 -2.75 9.80
N VAL A 93 4.15 -3.68 8.92
CA VAL A 93 3.05 -4.63 9.16
C VAL A 93 3.35 -5.51 10.38
N ASN A 94 4.58 -6.04 10.47
CA ASN A 94 4.99 -6.86 11.61
C ASN A 94 5.07 -6.04 12.91
N ALA A 95 5.67 -4.85 12.86
CA ALA A 95 5.79 -3.95 14.01
C ALA A 95 4.41 -3.50 14.51
N PHE A 96 3.47 -3.21 13.60
CA PHE A 96 2.10 -2.88 13.96
C PHE A 96 1.42 -4.04 14.68
N ALA A 97 1.47 -5.25 14.14
CA ALA A 97 0.90 -6.44 14.79
C ALA A 97 1.52 -6.65 16.19
N ALA A 98 2.85 -6.62 16.27
CA ALA A 98 3.60 -6.82 17.52
C ALA A 98 3.50 -5.65 18.54
N GLY A 99 3.00 -4.49 18.13
CA GLY A 99 2.90 -3.30 19.00
C GLY A 99 4.24 -2.55 19.19
N GLU A 100 5.18 -2.70 18.27
CA GLU A 100 6.53 -2.10 18.33
C GLU A 100 6.53 -0.61 17.97
N ARG A 101 6.13 0.22 18.93
CA ARG A 101 5.99 1.67 18.75
C ARG A 101 7.28 2.38 18.34
N GLU A 102 8.45 1.94 18.81
CA GLU A 102 9.74 2.56 18.47
C GLU A 102 10.07 2.36 16.99
N THR A 103 9.91 1.13 16.48
CA THR A 103 10.09 0.81 15.06
C THR A 103 9.19 1.66 14.18
N LEU A 104 7.90 1.76 14.53
CA LEU A 104 6.92 2.55 13.78
C LEU A 104 7.26 4.05 13.79
N ARG A 105 7.71 4.59 14.93
CA ARG A 105 8.03 6.02 15.04
C ARG A 105 9.13 6.47 14.06
N ASN A 106 10.04 5.57 13.71
CA ASN A 106 11.15 5.85 12.80
C ASN A 106 10.77 5.77 11.32
N LEU A 107 9.64 5.16 10.98
CA LEU A 107 9.25 4.85 9.60
C LEU A 107 8.01 5.62 9.13
N LEU A 108 7.21 6.10 10.08
CA LEU A 108 5.92 6.72 9.84
C LEU A 108 5.98 8.23 10.10
N SER A 109 5.20 8.99 9.34
CA SER A 109 4.91 10.37 9.68
C SER A 109 4.14 10.45 11.00
N ASP A 110 4.13 11.63 11.64
CA ASP A 110 3.40 11.85 12.89
C ASP A 110 1.92 11.49 12.80
N GLU A 111 1.27 11.83 11.69
CA GLU A 111 -0.13 11.55 11.44
C GLU A 111 -0.41 10.05 11.35
N VAL A 112 0.33 9.33 10.50
CA VAL A 112 0.16 7.87 10.33
C VAL A 112 0.54 7.14 11.62
N TYR A 113 1.61 7.57 12.29
CA TYR A 113 2.02 7.01 13.58
C TYR A 113 0.92 7.13 14.62
N SER A 114 0.30 8.30 14.76
CA SER A 114 -0.76 8.53 15.75
C SER A 114 -1.96 7.61 15.52
N ALA A 115 -2.33 7.36 14.26
CA ALA A 115 -3.40 6.42 13.92
C ALA A 115 -3.05 4.97 14.30
N PHE A 116 -1.81 4.56 14.00
CA PHE A 116 -1.33 3.21 14.32
C PHE A 116 -1.22 3.00 15.84
N GLU A 117 -0.67 3.97 16.57
CA GLU A 117 -0.54 3.94 18.02
C GLU A 117 -1.92 3.81 18.69
N SER A 118 -2.90 4.58 18.24
CA SER A 118 -4.28 4.51 18.77
C SER A 118 -4.88 3.12 18.59
N ALA A 119 -4.68 2.49 17.42
CA ALA A 119 -5.17 1.14 17.15
C ALA A 119 -4.44 0.06 17.96
N ILE A 120 -3.13 0.21 18.18
CA ILE A 120 -2.35 -0.68 19.06
C ILE A 120 -2.87 -0.57 20.50
N SER A 121 -3.01 0.65 21.01
CA SER A 121 -3.46 0.92 22.38
C SER A 121 -4.89 0.42 22.63
N ALA A 122 -5.79 0.54 21.65
CA ALA A 122 -7.14 -0.05 21.75
C ALA A 122 -7.09 -1.59 21.84
N ARG A 123 -6.28 -2.25 21.01
CA ARG A 123 -6.11 -3.70 21.02
C ARG A 123 -5.51 -4.21 22.33
N GLU A 124 -4.50 -3.52 22.86
CA GLU A 124 -3.86 -3.85 24.14
C GLU A 124 -4.83 -3.67 25.32
N ALA A 125 -5.67 -2.64 25.30
CA ALA A 125 -6.68 -2.41 26.33
C ALA A 125 -7.73 -3.54 26.40
N GLU A 126 -7.93 -4.25 25.29
CA GLU A 126 -8.77 -5.46 25.22
C GLU A 126 -8.03 -6.75 25.62
N GLY A 127 -6.77 -6.65 26.05
CA GLY A 127 -5.93 -7.80 26.41
C GLY A 127 -5.56 -8.68 25.22
N ARG A 128 -5.66 -8.15 23.99
CA ARG A 128 -5.37 -8.88 22.75
C ARG A 128 -3.94 -8.66 22.31
N THR A 129 -3.28 -9.74 21.87
CA THR A 129 -1.97 -9.69 21.20
C THR A 129 -2.08 -10.23 19.79
N GLU A 130 -1.33 -9.68 18.86
CA GLU A 130 -1.34 -10.11 17.45
C GLU A 130 0.08 -10.33 16.93
N THR A 131 0.27 -11.30 16.05
CA THR A 131 1.45 -11.42 15.19
C THR A 131 1.00 -11.66 13.75
N VAL A 132 1.86 -11.28 12.80
CA VAL A 132 1.61 -11.47 11.37
C VAL A 132 2.82 -12.13 10.73
N GLU A 133 2.55 -13.05 9.81
CA GLU A 133 3.54 -13.69 8.97
C GLU A 133 3.16 -13.50 7.50
N PHE A 134 4.16 -13.23 6.65
CA PHE A 134 3.99 -13.17 5.21
C PHE A 134 4.12 -14.59 4.63
N LEU A 135 3.05 -15.11 4.01
CA LEU A 135 3.09 -16.44 3.37
C LEU A 135 3.97 -16.44 2.12
N HIS A 136 4.03 -15.29 1.45
CA HIS A 136 4.87 -15.03 0.29
C HIS A 136 5.49 -13.63 0.37
N PRO A 137 6.64 -13.39 -0.27
CA PRO A 137 7.16 -12.03 -0.41
C PRO A 137 6.11 -11.12 -1.06
N PRO A 138 5.85 -9.93 -0.50
CA PRO A 138 4.84 -9.03 -1.04
C PRO A 138 5.23 -8.54 -2.44
N ARG A 139 4.23 -8.39 -3.32
CA ARG A 139 4.40 -7.66 -4.57
C ARG A 139 4.30 -6.18 -4.28
N ALA A 140 5.05 -5.39 -5.05
CA ALA A 140 5.05 -3.94 -4.93
C ALA A 140 5.21 -3.36 -6.32
N ASP A 141 4.22 -2.58 -6.71
CA ASP A 141 4.13 -1.96 -8.02
C ASP A 141 3.95 -0.45 -7.81
N MET A 142 4.74 0.36 -8.53
CA MET A 142 4.59 1.82 -8.44
C MET A 142 3.32 2.23 -9.16
N GLU A 143 2.43 2.93 -8.46
CA GLU A 143 1.20 3.48 -9.02
C GLU A 143 1.41 4.91 -9.49
N LYS A 144 2.11 5.71 -8.67
CA LYS A 144 2.22 7.15 -8.88
C LYS A 144 3.54 7.66 -8.32
N ALA A 145 4.08 8.69 -8.95
CA ALA A 145 5.19 9.47 -8.41
C ALA A 145 4.90 10.95 -8.66
N GLU A 146 5.14 11.79 -7.67
CA GLU A 146 4.88 13.23 -7.72
C GLU A 146 5.97 14.00 -7.00
N VAL A 147 6.17 15.25 -7.40
CA VAL A 147 7.04 16.19 -6.70
C VAL A 147 6.25 17.44 -6.41
N GLU A 148 6.16 17.81 -5.15
CA GLU A 148 5.49 19.02 -4.67
C GLU A 148 6.50 19.85 -3.86
N GLY A 149 6.93 20.98 -4.42
CA GLY A 149 8.00 21.78 -3.81
C GLY A 149 9.31 21.00 -3.70
N ASP A 150 9.73 20.71 -2.45
CA ASP A 150 10.92 19.92 -2.14
C ASP A 150 10.59 18.47 -1.73
N ALA A 151 9.31 18.10 -1.70
CA ALA A 151 8.88 16.75 -1.33
C ALA A 151 8.68 15.89 -2.59
N ALA A 152 9.33 14.73 -2.64
CA ALA A 152 8.97 13.67 -3.58
C ALA A 152 8.05 12.67 -2.89
N ARG A 153 6.94 12.33 -3.54
CA ARG A 153 6.01 11.29 -3.10
C ARG A 153 5.96 10.17 -4.11
N VAL A 154 6.00 8.94 -3.63
CA VAL A 154 5.83 7.75 -4.47
C VAL A 154 4.79 6.84 -3.84
N THR A 155 3.71 6.59 -4.57
CA THR A 155 2.64 5.69 -4.17
C THR A 155 2.89 4.31 -4.76
N VAL A 156 2.85 3.31 -3.88
CA VAL A 156 3.12 1.91 -4.21
C VAL A 156 1.90 1.08 -3.85
N ARG A 157 1.45 0.24 -4.79
CA ARG A 157 0.47 -0.80 -4.53
C ARG A 157 1.18 -2.03 -4.01
N PHE A 158 0.80 -2.47 -2.82
CA PHE A 158 1.23 -3.73 -2.23
C PHE A 158 0.16 -4.79 -2.37
N LEU A 159 0.55 -5.99 -2.79
CA LEU A 159 -0.29 -7.19 -2.71
C LEU A 159 0.41 -8.22 -1.83
N ALA A 160 -0.26 -8.70 -0.79
CA ALA A 160 0.30 -9.66 0.14
C ALA A 160 -0.70 -10.74 0.56
N GLU A 161 -0.15 -11.90 0.94
CA GLU A 161 -0.88 -12.98 1.60
C GLU A 161 -0.30 -13.12 3.00
N LEU A 162 -1.14 -12.85 4.00
CA LEU A 162 -0.76 -12.72 5.41
C LEU A 162 -1.45 -13.79 6.24
N ARG A 163 -0.72 -14.35 7.19
CA ARG A 163 -1.26 -15.17 8.27
C ARG A 163 -1.17 -14.38 9.57
N GLY A 164 -2.32 -13.97 10.09
CA GLY A 164 -2.44 -13.34 11.39
C GLY A 164 -2.68 -14.39 12.48
N ARG A 165 -2.05 -14.19 13.64
CA ARG A 165 -2.37 -14.93 14.87
C ARG A 165 -2.78 -13.93 15.93
N THR A 166 -3.99 -14.07 16.44
CA THR A 166 -4.48 -13.24 17.55
C THR A 166 -4.64 -14.12 18.78
N LYS A 167 -4.22 -13.63 19.94
CA LYS A 167 -4.43 -14.29 21.23
C LYS A 167 -5.17 -13.36 22.17
N ASP A 168 -6.19 -13.90 22.82
CA ASP A 168 -7.01 -13.22 23.82
C ASP A 168 -7.41 -14.19 24.95
N GLU A 169 -8.29 -13.75 25.87
CA GLU A 169 -8.78 -14.58 26.98
C GLU A 169 -9.51 -15.87 26.54
N ARG A 170 -10.00 -15.92 25.29
CA ARG A 170 -10.75 -17.04 24.73
C ARG A 170 -9.84 -18.06 24.04
N GLY A 171 -8.58 -17.72 23.79
CA GLY A 171 -7.58 -18.60 23.19
C GLY A 171 -6.79 -17.94 22.07
N GLU A 172 -6.26 -18.76 21.17
CA GLU A 172 -5.56 -18.32 19.95
C GLU A 172 -6.45 -18.53 18.73
N ALA A 173 -6.50 -17.54 17.85
CA ALA A 173 -7.14 -17.60 16.54
C ALA A 173 -6.11 -17.37 15.44
N VAL A 174 -6.24 -18.09 14.34
CA VAL A 174 -5.41 -17.94 13.14
C VAL A 174 -6.29 -17.57 11.96
N ASP A 175 -5.89 -16.56 11.20
CA ASP A 175 -6.59 -16.09 10.01
C ASP A 175 -5.62 -15.88 8.85
N ASP A 176 -6.00 -16.34 7.67
CA ASP A 176 -5.24 -16.16 6.42
C ASP A 176 -6.00 -15.17 5.53
N ARG A 177 -5.38 -14.03 5.22
CA ARG A 177 -5.99 -12.94 4.47
C ARG A 177 -5.10 -12.46 3.33
N ARG A 178 -5.75 -12.00 2.26
CA ARG A 178 -5.09 -11.34 1.13
C ARG A 178 -5.37 -9.85 1.21
N THR A 179 -4.33 -9.04 1.10
CA THR A 179 -4.42 -7.58 1.19
C THR A 179 -3.99 -6.93 -0.12
N ALA A 180 -4.62 -5.80 -0.42
CA ALA A 180 -4.26 -4.92 -1.50
C ALA A 180 -4.32 -3.47 -0.97
N GLU A 181 -3.17 -2.82 -0.88
CA GLU A 181 -3.02 -1.54 -0.17
C GLU A 181 -2.22 -0.55 -1.01
N LEU A 182 -2.54 0.73 -0.89
CA LEU A 182 -1.82 1.85 -1.49
C LEU A 182 -1.09 2.62 -0.41
N TRP A 183 0.23 2.64 -0.51
CA TRP A 183 1.09 3.29 0.48
C TRP A 183 1.86 4.40 -0.21
N THR A 184 1.75 5.63 0.31
CA THR A 184 2.52 6.76 -0.20
C THR A 184 3.69 7.05 0.71
N PHE A 185 4.88 6.96 0.13
CA PHE A 185 6.13 7.28 0.77
C PHE A 185 6.57 8.68 0.35
N GLU A 186 7.09 9.45 1.30
CA GLU A 186 7.62 10.79 1.05
C GLU A 186 9.09 10.87 1.45
N ARG A 187 9.85 11.65 0.68
CA ARG A 187 11.18 12.09 1.06
C ARG A 187 11.40 13.54 0.68
N ASN A 188 12.01 14.29 1.59
CA ASN A 188 12.48 15.65 1.31
C ASN A 188 13.77 15.60 0.48
N LEU A 189 13.72 16.13 -0.74
CA LEU A 189 14.80 16.10 -1.72
C LEU A 189 15.98 17.02 -1.37
N LYS A 190 15.81 17.95 -0.43
CA LYS A 190 16.91 18.76 0.13
C LYS A 190 17.61 18.07 1.31
N SER A 191 16.97 17.07 1.91
CA SER A 191 17.56 16.32 3.01
C SER A 191 18.70 15.45 2.51
N ARG A 192 19.73 15.29 3.33
CA ARG A 192 20.78 14.28 3.12
C ARG A 192 20.36 12.90 3.62
N ASP A 193 19.26 12.83 4.36
CA ASP A 193 18.67 11.58 4.80
C ASP A 193 18.06 10.85 3.59
N PRO A 194 18.59 9.68 3.21
CA PRO A 194 18.05 8.91 2.09
C PRO A 194 16.71 8.24 2.42
N ASN A 195 16.29 8.25 3.69
CA ASN A 195 15.12 7.51 4.16
C ASN A 195 13.81 8.09 3.62
N TRP A 196 12.89 7.18 3.34
CA TRP A 196 11.53 7.49 2.92
C TRP A 196 10.58 7.21 4.09
N THR A 197 9.65 8.13 4.33
CA THR A 197 8.68 8.05 5.42
C THR A 197 7.32 7.68 4.86
N LEU A 198 6.59 6.79 5.53
CA LEU A 198 5.20 6.50 5.17
C LEU A 198 4.29 7.65 5.64
N VAL A 199 3.68 8.34 4.68
CA VAL A 199 2.83 9.52 4.93
C VAL A 199 1.35 9.24 4.69
N HIS A 200 1.01 8.17 3.97
CA HIS A 200 -0.38 7.83 3.70
C HIS A 200 -0.56 6.33 3.44
N VAL A 201 -1.69 5.79 3.91
CA VAL A 201 -2.12 4.39 3.71
C VAL A 201 -3.58 4.39 3.31
N ASP A 202 -3.90 3.68 2.23
CA ASP A 202 -5.26 3.50 1.74
C ASP A 202 -5.47 2.05 1.25
N ALA A 203 -6.73 1.65 1.08
CA ALA A 203 -7.07 0.40 0.43
C ALA A 203 -6.91 0.53 -1.10
N ALA A 204 -6.35 -0.48 -1.75
CA ALA A 204 -6.36 -0.51 -3.21
C ALA A 204 -7.75 -0.92 -3.71
N GLU A 205 -8.39 -0.06 -4.49
CA GLU A 205 -9.63 -0.41 -5.20
C GLU A 205 -9.36 -1.51 -6.25
N ALA A 206 -10.36 -2.38 -6.43
CA ALA A 206 -10.32 -3.55 -7.32
C ALA A 206 -10.61 -3.19 -8.78
#